data_AF-R5BIB8-F1
#
_entry.id   AF-R5BIB8-F1
#
_cell.length_a   1.000
_cell.length_b   1.000
_cell.length_c   1.000
_cell.angle_alpha   90.00
_cell.angle_beta   90.00
_cell.angle_gamma   90.00
#
_symmetry.space_group_name_H-M   'P 1'
#
loop_
_entity.id
_entity.type
_entity.pdbx_description
1 polymer ?
#
loop_
_entity_poly.entity_id
_entity_poly.type
_entity_poly.pdbx_seq_one_letter_code
_entity_poly.pdbx_strand_id
1 'polypeptide(L)'
;MEDKQSYDSKQTSVLSEEERRAFDGVTIDETGREQSEEDIRRENRAKTHEMSDGTGFNDYFQQTIPGVKVFTFSSVGWKGKLIMAALVVVLFSVLTFFGGLFLIGFIVLGLGVGIWALLRKLF
;
A
#
# COMPACT_ATOMS: atom_id res chain seq x y z
N MET A 1 -30.62 -56.06 -3.78
CA MET A 1 -31.56 -55.29 -4.61
C MET A 1 -31.20 -53.85 -4.34
N GLU A 2 -30.53 -53.22 -5.29
CA GLU A 2 -29.89 -51.92 -5.10
C GLU A 2 -30.66 -50.93 -5.96
N ASP A 3 -31.36 -50.02 -5.28
CA ASP A 3 -32.36 -49.14 -5.90
C ASP A 3 -31.66 -48.15 -6.83
N LYS A 4 -31.80 -48.40 -8.13
CA LYS A 4 -31.43 -47.46 -9.19
C LYS A 4 -32.43 -46.31 -9.16
N GLN A 5 -32.07 -45.21 -8.50
CA GLN A 5 -32.80 -43.97 -8.62
C GLN A 5 -32.67 -43.44 -10.05
N SER A 6 -33.73 -43.61 -10.82
CA SER A 6 -33.92 -43.00 -12.13
C SER A 6 -34.22 -41.52 -11.93
N TYR A 7 -33.27 -40.65 -12.30
CA TYR A 7 -33.50 -39.23 -12.48
C TYR A 7 -33.55 -38.92 -13.97
N ASP A 8 -34.74 -39.04 -14.56
CA ASP A 8 -35.05 -38.36 -15.82
C ASP A 8 -35.49 -36.92 -15.50
N SER A 9 -34.52 -36.02 -15.49
CA SER A 9 -34.76 -34.59 -15.74
C SER A 9 -33.64 -34.07 -16.64
N LYS A 10 -33.98 -33.97 -17.91
CA LYS A 10 -33.23 -33.44 -19.04
C LYS A 10 -32.09 -32.48 -18.68
N GLN A 11 -30.89 -32.91 -19.10
CA GLN A 11 -29.69 -32.13 -19.43
C GLN A 11 -28.58 -31.97 -18.36
N THR A 12 -28.62 -32.73 -17.27
CA THR A 12 -27.44 -32.89 -16.38
C THR A 12 -27.38 -34.32 -15.85
N SER A 13 -26.43 -35.12 -16.36
CA SER A 13 -26.07 -36.44 -15.81
C SER A 13 -24.91 -36.28 -14.84
N VAL A 14 -25.07 -36.73 -13.60
CA VAL A 14 -23.95 -36.85 -12.65
C VAL A 14 -23.21 -38.15 -12.94
N LEU A 15 -21.88 -38.08 -13.10
CA LEU A 15 -21.05 -39.25 -13.34
C LEU A 15 -21.12 -40.22 -12.14
N SER A 16 -21.26 -41.51 -12.41
CA SER A 16 -21.11 -42.57 -11.40
C SER A 16 -19.67 -42.60 -10.86
N GLU A 17 -19.44 -43.24 -9.72
CA GLU A 17 -18.11 -43.33 -9.12
C GLU A 17 -17.09 -44.04 -10.03
N GLU A 18 -17.54 -45.01 -10.82
CA GLU A 18 -16.75 -45.68 -11.84
C GLU A 18 -16.45 -44.74 -13.03
N GLU A 19 -17.45 -43.98 -13.47
CA GLU A 19 -17.30 -43.00 -14.56
C GLU A 19 -16.36 -41.85 -14.17
N ARG A 20 -16.40 -41.40 -12.91
CA ARG A 20 -15.47 -40.38 -12.38
C ARG A 20 -14.02 -40.84 -12.39
N ARG A 21 -13.76 -42.14 -12.16
CA ARG A 21 -12.40 -42.71 -12.16
C ARG A 21 -11.88 -42.94 -13.58
N ALA A 22 -12.77 -43.20 -14.53
CA ALA A 22 -12.43 -43.35 -15.95
C ALA A 22 -12.44 -42.01 -16.72
N PHE A 23 -12.78 -40.90 -16.06
CA PHE A 23 -12.88 -39.59 -16.69
C PHE A 23 -11.49 -39.01 -16.96
N ASP A 24 -11.07 -39.04 -18.23
CA ASP A 24 -9.84 -38.43 -18.74
C ASP A 24 -10.13 -37.03 -19.28
N GLY A 25 -10.68 -36.17 -18.42
CA GLY A 25 -10.98 -34.79 -18.77
C GLY A 25 -9.75 -33.90 -18.65
N VAL A 26 -9.57 -32.97 -19.59
CA VAL A 26 -8.57 -31.91 -19.50
C VAL A 26 -9.16 -30.66 -18.86
N THR A 27 -8.41 -30.03 -17.96
CA THR A 27 -8.81 -28.73 -17.39
C THR A 27 -8.36 -27.64 -18.34
N ILE A 28 -9.26 -26.71 -18.69
CA ILE A 28 -8.97 -25.61 -19.62
C ILE A 28 -9.12 -24.28 -18.86
N ASP A 29 -8.18 -23.38 -19.04
CA ASP A 29 -8.24 -22.03 -18.47
C ASP A 29 -9.21 -21.09 -19.22
N GLU A 30 -9.44 -19.92 -18.65
CA GLU A 30 -10.28 -18.84 -19.20
C GLU A 30 -9.84 -18.40 -20.62
N THR A 31 -8.59 -18.70 -21.00
CA THR A 31 -7.99 -18.37 -22.31
C THR A 31 -8.07 -19.51 -23.32
N GLY A 32 -8.69 -20.63 -22.95
CA GLY A 32 -8.84 -21.81 -23.80
C GLY A 32 -7.61 -22.70 -23.84
N ARG A 33 -6.67 -22.57 -22.89
CA ARG A 33 -5.47 -23.41 -22.83
C ARG A 33 -5.66 -24.57 -21.86
N GLU A 34 -5.24 -25.75 -22.30
CA GLU A 34 -5.15 -26.92 -21.44
C GLU A 34 -4.12 -26.67 -20.33
N GLN A 35 -4.55 -26.87 -19.08
CA GLN A 35 -3.69 -26.78 -17.91
C GLN A 35 -3.43 -28.17 -17.36
N SER A 36 -2.15 -28.48 -17.17
CA SER A 36 -1.75 -29.69 -16.44
C SER A 36 -1.91 -29.49 -14.92
N GLU A 37 -2.05 -30.58 -14.17
CA GLU A 37 -2.05 -30.51 -12.69
C GLU A 37 -0.79 -29.83 -12.14
N GLU A 38 0.34 -29.94 -12.83
CA GLU A 38 1.59 -29.29 -12.46
C GLU A 38 1.53 -27.78 -12.62
N ASP A 39 0.89 -27.29 -13.67
CA ASP A 39 0.71 -25.85 -13.91
C ASP A 39 -0.20 -25.25 -12.84
N ILE A 40 -1.30 -25.94 -12.51
CA ILE A 40 -2.23 -25.55 -11.44
C ILE A 40 -1.50 -25.53 -10.09
N ARG A 41 -0.66 -26.53 -9.80
CA ARG A 41 0.14 -26.56 -8.56
C ARG A 41 1.18 -25.45 -8.52
N ARG A 42 1.85 -25.14 -9.63
CA ARG A 42 2.83 -24.05 -9.71
C ARG A 42 2.17 -22.70 -9.53
N GLU A 43 1.02 -22.46 -10.17
CA GLU A 43 0.25 -21.23 -10.01
C GLU A 43 -0.20 -21.05 -8.54
N ASN A 44 -0.75 -22.10 -7.93
CA ASN A 44 -1.14 -22.07 -6.52
C ASN A 44 0.05 -21.82 -5.59
N ARG A 45 1.20 -22.41 -5.88
CA ARG A 45 2.42 -22.21 -5.09
C ARG A 45 3.02 -20.81 -5.30
N ALA A 46 2.97 -20.26 -6.51
CA ALA A 46 3.38 -18.89 -6.81
C ALA A 46 2.51 -17.88 -6.04
N LYS A 47 1.17 -18.06 -6.05
CA LYS A 47 0.23 -17.28 -5.24
C LYS A 47 0.52 -17.37 -3.74
N THR A 48 0.94 -18.54 -3.26
CA THR A 48 1.30 -18.75 -1.85
C THR A 48 2.64 -18.10 -1.50
N HIS A 49 3.59 -18.03 -2.43
CA HIS A 49 4.91 -17.47 -2.18
C HIS A 49 4.91 -15.93 -2.23
N GLU A 50 4.12 -15.33 -3.13
CA GLU A 50 3.83 -13.89 -3.10
C GLU A 50 3.18 -13.44 -1.77
N MET A 51 2.53 -14.38 -1.06
CA MET A 51 1.95 -14.15 0.26
C MET A 51 2.99 -14.11 1.40
N SER A 52 4.15 -14.76 1.22
CA SER A 52 5.06 -15.00 2.35
C SER A 52 6.17 -13.97 2.50
N ASP A 53 6.49 -13.20 1.46
CA ASP A 53 7.68 -12.33 1.46
C ASP A 53 7.32 -10.87 1.79
N GLY A 54 7.15 -10.64 3.09
CA GLY A 54 7.44 -9.38 3.79
C GLY A 54 6.88 -8.08 3.21
N THR A 55 5.70 -7.65 3.71
CA THR A 55 5.22 -6.24 3.94
C THR A 55 3.70 -6.05 3.87
N GLY A 56 2.90 -7.12 3.77
CA GLY A 56 1.52 -7.03 3.28
C GLY A 56 0.34 -6.91 4.26
N PHE A 57 0.47 -6.59 5.56
CA PHE A 57 -0.74 -6.58 6.42
C PHE A 57 -1.82 -5.56 5.96
N ASN A 58 -1.42 -4.49 5.25
CA ASN A 58 -2.35 -3.56 4.62
C ASN A 58 -2.77 -3.96 3.18
N ASP A 59 -2.02 -4.83 2.51
CA ASP A 59 -2.32 -5.28 1.16
C ASP A 59 -3.26 -6.50 1.13
N TYR A 60 -3.30 -7.29 2.22
CA TYR A 60 -4.23 -8.42 2.36
C TYR A 60 -5.70 -8.04 2.31
N PHE A 61 -6.07 -6.89 2.86
CA PHE A 61 -7.44 -6.36 2.78
C PHE A 61 -7.75 -5.70 1.43
N GLN A 62 -6.74 -5.41 0.61
CA GLN A 62 -6.87 -4.68 -0.64
C GLN A 62 -7.15 -5.60 -1.84
N GLN A 63 -6.70 -6.85 -1.80
CA GLN A 63 -6.78 -7.77 -2.94
C GLN A 63 -7.86 -8.86 -2.84
N THR A 64 -8.51 -9.03 -1.69
CA THR A 64 -9.42 -10.16 -1.43
C THR A 64 -10.90 -9.88 -1.72
N ILE A 65 -11.28 -8.66 -2.11
CA ILE A 65 -12.67 -8.35 -2.49
C ILE A 65 -12.75 -8.04 -3.99
N PRO A 66 -13.17 -9.00 -4.83
CA PRO A 66 -13.33 -8.76 -6.26
C PRO A 66 -14.36 -7.64 -6.48
N GLY A 67 -13.94 -6.57 -7.15
CA GLY A 67 -14.81 -5.43 -7.52
C GLY A 67 -14.67 -4.18 -6.65
N VAL A 68 -13.82 -4.16 -5.61
CA VAL A 68 -13.62 -2.97 -4.76
C VAL A 68 -12.24 -2.35 -4.98
N LYS A 69 -12.21 -1.16 -5.59
CA LYS A 69 -10.98 -0.38 -5.76
C LYS A 69 -10.68 0.38 -4.47
N VAL A 70 -9.86 -0.20 -3.60
CA VAL A 70 -9.40 0.48 -2.38
C VAL A 70 -8.23 1.39 -2.73
N PHE A 71 -8.42 2.70 -2.61
CA PHE A 71 -7.35 3.68 -2.77
C PHE A 71 -6.62 3.84 -1.44
N THR A 72 -5.40 3.32 -1.35
CA THR A 72 -4.53 3.56 -0.20
C THR A 72 -3.79 4.88 -0.36
N PHE A 73 -4.29 5.92 0.32
CA PHE A 73 -3.65 7.25 0.39
C PHE A 73 -2.47 7.31 1.37
N SER A 74 -1.74 6.20 1.59
CA SER A 74 -0.71 6.13 2.65
C SER A 74 0.72 5.98 2.14
N SER A 75 0.97 5.98 0.83
CA SER A 75 2.33 5.91 0.31
C SER A 75 2.77 7.26 -0.24
N VAL A 76 3.14 8.18 0.66
CA VAL A 76 4.07 9.26 0.29
C VAL A 76 5.37 8.57 -0.07
N GLY A 77 5.51 8.19 -1.35
CA GLY A 77 6.67 7.50 -1.87
C GLY A 77 7.94 8.30 -1.61
N TRP A 78 9.11 7.68 -1.83
CA TRP A 78 10.40 8.31 -1.54
C TRP A 78 10.54 9.73 -2.13
N LYS A 79 9.99 9.95 -3.34
CA LYS A 79 9.94 11.27 -3.98
C LYS A 79 9.11 12.30 -3.18
N GLY A 80 7.96 11.89 -2.64
CA GLY A 80 7.11 12.74 -1.81
C GLY A 80 7.76 13.09 -0.47
N LYS A 81 8.54 12.17 0.12
CA LYS A 81 9.32 12.45 1.33
C LYS A 81 10.37 13.54 1.09
N LEU A 82 11.02 13.56 -0.07
CA LEU A 82 11.97 14.62 -0.45
C LEU A 82 11.28 15.99 -0.59
N ILE A 83 10.09 16.03 -1.21
CA ILE A 83 9.32 17.27 -1.35
C ILE A 83 8.90 17.81 0.03
N MET A 84 8.46 16.94 0.93
CA MET A 84 8.12 17.31 2.31
C MET A 84 9.34 17.83 3.07
N ALA A 85 10.50 17.17 2.95
CA ALA A 85 11.73 17.64 3.57
C ALA A 85 12.14 19.03 3.06
N ALA A 86 12.03 19.27 1.75
CA ALA A 86 12.30 20.58 1.16
C ALA A 86 11.38 21.67 1.73
N LEU A 87 10.07 21.39 1.86
CA LEU A 87 9.13 22.34 2.47
C LEU A 87 9.49 22.70 3.91
N VAL A 88 9.89 21.71 4.72
CA VAL A 88 10.33 21.95 6.10
C VAL A 88 11.56 22.86 6.14
N VAL A 89 12.55 22.62 5.28
CA VAL A 89 13.76 23.44 5.19
C VAL A 89 13.44 24.88 4.80
N VAL A 90 12.56 25.08 3.81
CA VAL A 90 12.13 26.42 3.39
C VAL A 90 11.43 27.14 4.54
N LEU A 91 10.50 26.48 5.22
CA LEU A 91 9.78 27.07 6.35
C LEU A 91 10.76 27.45 7.48
N PHE A 92 11.69 26.56 7.81
CA PHE A 92 12.70 26.84 8.82
C PHE A 92 13.59 28.03 8.42
N SER A 93 14.03 28.09 7.16
CA SER A 93 14.82 29.22 6.65
C SER A 93 14.09 30.56 6.80
N VAL A 94 12.81 30.62 6.45
CA VAL A 94 11.98 31.83 6.61
C VAL A 94 11.88 32.22 8.09
N LEU A 95 11.56 31.27 8.98
CA LEU A 95 11.48 31.52 10.43
C LEU A 95 12.80 32.05 10.99
N THR A 96 13.92 31.43 10.62
CA THR A 96 15.24 31.84 11.13
C THR A 96 15.65 33.20 10.58
N PHE A 97 15.35 33.49 9.31
CA PHE A 97 15.68 34.77 8.70
C PHE A 97 14.91 35.92 9.35
N PHE A 98 13.59 35.81 9.43
CA PHE A 98 12.76 36.86 10.04
C PHE A 98 12.96 36.93 11.56
N GLY A 99 12.96 35.80 12.26
CA GLY A 99 13.19 35.75 13.70
C GLY A 99 14.59 36.24 14.12
N GLY A 100 15.62 35.88 13.36
CA GLY A 100 16.99 36.35 13.57
C GLY A 100 17.14 37.85 13.36
N LEU A 101 16.48 38.41 12.34
CA LEU A 101 16.48 39.86 12.09
C LEU A 101 15.85 40.62 13.26
N PHE A 102 14.74 40.12 13.83
CA PHE A 102 14.14 40.69 15.04
C PHE A 102 15.09 40.63 16.23
N LEU A 103 15.77 39.49 16.45
CA LEU A 103 16.71 39.33 17.55
C LEU A 103 17.88 40.32 17.45
N ILE A 104 18.45 40.49 16.26
CA ILE A 104 19.50 41.47 15.99
C ILE A 104 18.98 42.89 16.29
N GLY A 105 17.77 43.21 15.84
CA GLY A 105 17.12 44.50 16.13
C GLY A 105 17.00 44.79 17.63
N PHE A 106 16.56 43.80 18.43
CA PHE A 106 16.48 43.94 19.88
C PHE A 106 17.85 44.16 20.55
N ILE A 107 18.89 43.46 20.08
CA ILE A 107 20.25 43.63 20.61
C ILE A 107 20.76 45.05 20.32
N VAL A 108 20.61 45.51 19.07
CA VAL A 108 21.06 46.86 18.68
C VAL A 108 20.28 47.93 19.44
N LEU A 109 18.96 47.77 19.58
CA LEU A 109 18.13 48.70 20.35
C LEU A 109 18.54 48.71 21.84
N GLY A 110 18.77 47.54 22.43
CA GLY A 110 19.22 47.40 23.81
C GLY A 110 20.57 48.05 24.07
N LEU A 111 21.54 47.87 23.16
CA LEU A 111 22.84 48.55 23.23
C LEU A 111 22.69 50.06 23.06
N GLY A 112 21.87 50.52 22.12
CA GLY A 112 21.59 51.95 21.92
C GLY A 112 20.98 52.60 23.16
N VAL A 113 19.97 51.96 23.76
CA VAL A 113 19.35 52.43 25.01
C VAL A 113 20.34 52.39 26.17
N GLY A 114 21.15 51.33 26.28
CA GLY A 114 22.17 51.20 27.32
C GLY A 114 23.23 52.30 27.24
N ILE A 115 23.74 52.59 26.04
CA ILE A 115 24.70 53.67 25.79
C ILE A 115 24.07 55.03 26.09
N TRP A 116 22.84 55.27 25.64
CA TRP A 116 22.12 56.53 25.93
C TRP A 116 21.89 56.73 27.43
N ALA A 117 21.49 55.68 28.15
CA ALA A 117 21.29 55.73 29.60
C ALA A 117 22.60 56.00 30.35
N LEU A 118 23.71 55.44 29.89
CA LEU A 118 25.04 55.71 30.44
C LEU A 118 25.47 57.16 30.19
N LEU A 119 25.28 57.67 28.97
CA LEU A 119 25.59 59.06 28.62
C LEU A 119 24.77 60.04 29.47
N ARG A 120 23.47 59.80 29.64
CA ARG A 120 22.59 60.60 30.51
C ARG A 120 22.97 60.55 31.99
N LYS A 121 23.67 59.50 32.43
CA LYS A 121 24.15 59.37 33.81
C LYS A 121 25.50 60.06 34.01
N LEU A 122 26.30 60.20 32.94
CA LEU A 122 27.63 60.79 32.97
C LEU A 122 27.62 62.31 32.75
N PHE A 123 26.68 62.82 31.94
CA PHE A 123 26.45 64.23 31.63
C PHE A 123 25.14 64.71 32.25
#